data_AF-A0A2G0CB71-F1
#
_entry.id   AF-A0A2G0CB71-F1
#
_cell.length_a   1.000
_cell.length_b   1.000
_cell.length_c   1.000
_cell.angle_alpha   90.00
_cell.angle_beta   90.00
_cell.angle_gamma   90.00
#
_symmetry.space_group_name_H-M   'P 1'
#
loop_
_entity.id
_entity.type
_entity.pdbx_description
1 polymer ?
#
loop_
_entity_poly.entity_id
_entity_poly.type
_entity_poly.pdbx_seq_one_letter_code
_entity_poly.pdbx_strand_id
1 'polypeptide(L)'
;MNFIIKTTSSELQRARRWWRELELQWKMAYNEVVFESGPTAEPPHDDQLMLLLLNIDTLRFAGPLAMHPNVTTPLTNLSGLIPLYHLRFLSVSDMALSGVTELVRHTELRHLFLHNNRITSLKGIEGATHLESLFVQHNRLTSLAPVAGLTRLHTLYATHNHLTSLAGLTEGHADRLRHFHILPNDHLPHREIIRLQNGAGILCRTG
;
A
#
# COMPACT_ATOMS: atom_id res chain seq x y z
N MET A 1 -32.59 -9.56 3.01
CA MET A 1 -32.83 -9.39 1.57
C MET A 1 -31.68 -10.08 0.85
N ASN A 2 -31.86 -11.32 0.43
CA ASN A 2 -30.80 -12.17 -0.13
C ASN A 2 -30.52 -11.75 -1.58
N PHE A 3 -29.36 -11.13 -1.82
CA PHE A 3 -28.83 -11.00 -3.16
C PHE A 3 -28.22 -12.34 -3.56
N ILE A 4 -29.00 -13.16 -4.26
CA ILE A 4 -28.47 -14.31 -5.00
C ILE A 4 -27.75 -13.72 -6.21
N ILE A 5 -26.44 -13.47 -6.06
CA ILE A 5 -25.57 -13.21 -7.22
C ILE A 5 -25.58 -14.52 -8.02
N LYS A 6 -26.05 -14.47 -9.26
CA LYS A 6 -25.88 -15.59 -10.21
C LYS A 6 -24.39 -15.67 -10.54
N THR A 7 -23.65 -16.36 -9.69
CA THR A 7 -22.21 -16.55 -9.83
C THR A 7 -21.90 -17.35 -11.10
N THR A 8 -20.98 -16.88 -11.93
CA THR A 8 -20.56 -17.64 -13.11
C THR A 8 -19.45 -18.61 -12.73
N SER A 9 -19.52 -19.87 -13.18
CA SER A 9 -18.47 -20.89 -13.01
C SER A 9 -17.07 -20.36 -13.41
N SER A 10 -17.02 -19.44 -14.37
CA SER A 10 -15.79 -18.78 -14.81
C SER A 10 -15.11 -17.89 -13.77
N GLU A 11 -15.86 -17.16 -12.95
CA GLU A 11 -15.28 -16.27 -11.92
C GLU A 11 -14.64 -17.09 -10.80
N LEU A 12 -15.32 -18.14 -10.37
CA LEU A 12 -14.79 -19.06 -9.39
C LEU A 12 -13.54 -19.78 -9.91
N GLN A 13 -13.56 -20.22 -11.18
CA GLN A 13 -12.40 -20.83 -11.80
C GLN A 13 -11.21 -19.85 -11.87
N ARG A 14 -11.46 -18.56 -12.12
CA ARG A 14 -10.43 -17.51 -12.08
C ARG A 14 -9.87 -17.31 -10.68
N ALA A 15 -10.72 -17.21 -9.66
CA ALA A 15 -10.31 -17.08 -8.27
C ALA A 15 -9.47 -18.28 -7.81
N ARG A 16 -9.93 -19.51 -8.10
CA ARG A 16 -9.20 -20.74 -7.78
C ARG A 16 -7.89 -20.89 -8.55
N ARG A 17 -7.82 -20.44 -9.81
CA ARG A 17 -6.57 -20.40 -10.57
C ARG A 17 -5.57 -19.44 -9.92
N TRP A 18 -6.00 -18.22 -9.65
CA TRP A 18 -5.17 -17.23 -8.97
C TRP A 18 -4.64 -17.74 -7.63
N TRP A 19 -5.48 -18.37 -6.80
CA TRP A 19 -5.03 -18.97 -5.54
C TRP A 19 -3.91 -19.98 -5.73
N ARG A 20 -4.03 -20.89 -6.70
CA ARG A 20 -2.99 -21.89 -6.96
C ARG A 20 -1.65 -21.27 -7.30
N GLU A 21 -1.68 -20.17 -8.05
CA GLU A 21 -0.51 -19.41 -8.51
C GLU A 21 0.09 -18.49 -7.44
N LEU A 22 -0.60 -18.27 -6.31
CA LEU A 22 -0.05 -17.50 -5.19
C LEU A 22 1.21 -18.16 -4.61
N GLU A 23 2.18 -17.30 -4.29
CA GLU A 23 3.33 -17.66 -3.47
C GLU A 23 2.88 -18.15 -2.09
N LEU A 24 3.68 -19.03 -1.47
CA LEU A 24 3.34 -19.65 -0.20
C LEU A 24 3.05 -18.63 0.91
N GLN A 25 3.88 -17.59 1.02
CA GLN A 25 3.72 -16.50 2.00
C GLN A 25 2.35 -15.80 1.87
N TRP A 26 1.84 -15.67 0.65
CA TRP A 26 0.55 -15.03 0.39
C TRP A 26 -0.62 -15.95 0.75
N LYS A 27 -0.52 -17.25 0.45
CA LYS A 27 -1.53 -18.24 0.87
C LYS A 27 -1.68 -18.25 2.40
N MET A 28 -0.55 -18.26 3.11
CA MET A 28 -0.54 -18.20 4.57
C MET A 28 -1.15 -16.90 5.09
N ALA A 29 -0.70 -15.75 4.58
CA ALA A 29 -1.22 -14.45 5.02
C ALA A 29 -2.73 -14.30 4.81
N TYR A 30 -3.27 -14.74 3.67
CA TYR A 30 -4.72 -14.71 3.44
C TYR A 30 -5.47 -15.65 4.38
N ASN A 31 -4.96 -16.85 4.65
CA ASN A 31 -5.58 -17.76 5.58
C ASN A 31 -5.55 -17.25 7.03
N GLU A 32 -4.49 -16.54 7.43
CA GLU A 32 -4.40 -15.92 8.75
C GLU A 32 -5.33 -14.71 8.91
N VAL A 33 -5.37 -13.83 7.90
CA VAL A 33 -6.02 -12.50 8.03
C VAL A 33 -7.45 -12.49 7.49
N VAL A 34 -7.75 -13.24 6.43
CA VAL A 34 -9.03 -13.18 5.73
C VAL A 34 -9.92 -14.37 6.07
N PHE A 35 -9.35 -15.57 6.16
CA PHE A 35 -10.13 -16.79 6.42
C PHE A 35 -10.05 -17.29 7.86
N GLU A 36 -9.17 -16.70 8.68
CA GLU A 36 -8.96 -17.04 10.09
C GLU A 36 -8.72 -18.55 10.32
N SER A 37 -8.12 -19.23 9.34
CA SER A 37 -7.83 -20.67 9.34
C SER A 37 -6.39 -20.99 9.75
N GLY A 38 -5.61 -19.97 10.09
CA GLY A 38 -4.19 -20.07 10.47
C GLY A 38 -3.25 -20.18 9.26
N PRO A 39 -1.93 -20.34 9.47
CA PRO A 39 -0.94 -20.34 8.40
C PRO A 39 -0.95 -21.66 7.61
N THR A 40 -1.89 -21.78 6.68
CA THR A 40 -2.00 -22.92 5.76
C THR A 40 -1.87 -22.51 4.30
N ALA A 41 -1.45 -23.44 3.45
CA ALA A 41 -1.42 -23.27 2.00
C ALA A 41 -2.74 -23.64 1.33
N GLU A 42 -3.61 -24.36 2.05
CA GLU A 42 -4.88 -24.84 1.53
C GLU A 42 -5.87 -23.68 1.33
N PRO A 43 -6.58 -23.62 0.20
CA PRO A 43 -7.66 -22.65 0.03
C PRO A 43 -8.82 -22.95 0.99
N PRO A 44 -9.68 -21.96 1.29
CA PRO A 44 -10.96 -22.25 1.93
C PRO A 44 -11.79 -23.20 1.04
N HIS A 45 -12.51 -24.12 1.68
CA HIS A 45 -13.42 -25.03 0.99
C HIS A 45 -14.63 -24.28 0.40
N ASP A 46 -15.01 -23.16 0.99
CA ASP A 46 -16.16 -22.33 0.59
C ASP A 46 -15.86 -21.50 -0.67
N ASP A 47 -16.59 -21.80 -1.75
CA ASP A 47 -16.53 -21.06 -3.02
C ASP A 47 -16.94 -19.58 -2.86
N GLN A 48 -17.86 -19.27 -1.96
CA GLN A 48 -18.31 -17.89 -1.72
C GLN A 48 -17.18 -17.05 -1.11
N LEU A 49 -16.42 -17.61 -0.16
CA LEU A 49 -15.24 -16.95 0.40
C LEU A 49 -14.18 -16.67 -0.67
N MET A 50 -13.96 -17.62 -1.58
CA MET A 50 -13.03 -17.42 -2.71
C MET A 50 -13.44 -16.27 -3.64
N LEU A 51 -14.74 -16.05 -3.83
CA LEU A 51 -15.28 -15.00 -4.69
C LEU A 51 -15.31 -13.63 -4.01
N LEU A 52 -15.60 -13.59 -2.71
CA LEU A 52 -15.55 -12.37 -1.91
C LEU A 52 -14.17 -11.75 -1.92
N LEU A 53 -13.12 -12.59 -1.96
CA LEU A 53 -11.74 -12.12 -2.00
C LEU A 53 -11.48 -11.16 -3.16
N LEU A 54 -12.02 -11.43 -4.36
CA LEU A 54 -11.81 -10.56 -5.54
C LEU A 54 -12.48 -9.18 -5.40
N ASN A 55 -13.40 -9.02 -4.47
CA ASN A 55 -14.12 -7.78 -4.20
C ASN A 55 -13.70 -7.12 -2.88
N ILE A 56 -12.66 -7.64 -2.21
CA ILE A 56 -12.15 -7.02 -1.00
C ILE A 56 -11.65 -5.61 -1.32
N ASP A 57 -12.11 -4.65 -0.52
CA ASP A 57 -11.66 -3.25 -0.59
C ASP A 57 -10.66 -2.88 0.50
N THR A 58 -10.49 -3.74 1.52
CA THR A 58 -9.71 -3.47 2.72
C THR A 58 -8.84 -4.67 3.08
N LEU A 59 -7.52 -4.48 3.11
CA LEU A 59 -6.56 -5.48 3.60
C LEU A 59 -5.60 -4.88 4.61
N ARG A 60 -5.30 -5.64 5.67
CA ARG A 60 -4.41 -5.25 6.76
C ARG A 60 -3.49 -6.40 7.13
N PHE A 61 -2.24 -6.29 6.73
CA PHE A 61 -1.16 -7.21 7.09
C PHE A 61 -0.14 -6.46 7.94
N ALA A 62 0.08 -6.97 9.16
CA ALA A 62 1.09 -6.53 10.10
C ALA A 62 2.06 -7.69 10.29
N GLY A 63 3.31 -7.47 9.90
CA GLY A 63 4.31 -8.53 9.85
C GLY A 63 4.74 -9.04 11.22
N PRO A 64 5.54 -10.10 11.26
CA PRO A 64 5.90 -10.79 12.51
C PRO A 64 6.65 -9.94 13.53
N LEU A 65 7.22 -8.82 13.09
CA LEU A 65 7.96 -7.87 13.93
C LEU A 65 7.12 -6.67 14.38
N ALA A 66 5.85 -6.59 13.97
CA ALA A 66 4.94 -5.54 14.41
C ALA A 66 4.65 -5.68 15.92
N MET A 67 4.20 -4.59 16.54
CA MET A 67 3.71 -4.61 17.93
C MET A 67 2.51 -5.54 18.11
N HIS A 68 1.66 -5.61 17.08
CA HIS A 68 0.49 -6.49 17.02
C HIS A 68 0.49 -7.23 15.67
N PRO A 69 1.26 -8.33 15.56
CA PRO A 69 1.37 -9.08 14.31
C PRO A 69 0.06 -9.85 14.03
N ASN A 70 -0.31 -9.94 12.75
CA ASN A 70 -1.42 -10.79 12.30
C ASN A 70 -1.04 -11.70 11.11
N VAL A 71 0.25 -11.72 10.77
CA VAL A 71 0.83 -12.64 9.79
C VAL A 71 2.10 -13.23 10.39
N THR A 72 2.27 -14.55 10.28
CA THR A 72 3.47 -15.25 10.80
C THR A 72 4.63 -15.29 9.81
N THR A 73 4.35 -15.24 8.51
CA THR A 73 5.37 -15.26 7.45
C THR A 73 5.48 -13.90 6.76
N PRO A 74 6.67 -13.27 6.72
CA PRO A 74 6.80 -11.93 6.15
C PRO A 74 6.51 -11.95 4.64
N LEU A 75 5.74 -10.95 4.18
CA LEU A 75 5.54 -10.69 2.76
C LEU A 75 6.77 -9.96 2.20
N THR A 76 7.27 -10.43 1.06
CA THR A 76 8.49 -9.90 0.41
C THR A 76 8.21 -9.08 -0.85
N ASN A 77 6.99 -9.16 -1.37
CA ASN A 77 6.51 -8.44 -2.56
C ASN A 77 4.99 -8.23 -2.46
N LEU A 78 4.38 -7.59 -3.48
CA LEU A 78 2.93 -7.35 -3.54
C LEU A 78 2.21 -8.18 -4.62
N SER A 79 2.80 -9.30 -5.05
CA SER A 79 2.28 -10.15 -6.14
C SER A 79 0.88 -10.70 -5.85
N GLY A 80 0.60 -11.01 -4.58
CA GLY A 80 -0.71 -11.49 -4.14
C GLY A 80 -1.85 -10.47 -4.19
N LEU A 81 -1.58 -9.22 -4.56
CA LEU A 81 -2.60 -8.17 -4.70
C LEU A 81 -3.04 -7.93 -6.14
N ILE A 82 -2.34 -8.50 -7.13
CA ILE A 82 -2.50 -8.16 -8.55
C ILE A 82 -3.96 -8.21 -9.07
N PRO A 83 -4.82 -9.18 -8.72
CA PRO A 83 -6.19 -9.19 -9.22
C PRO A 83 -7.17 -8.36 -8.38
N LEU A 84 -6.75 -7.76 -7.26
CA LEU A 84 -7.61 -7.10 -6.29
C LEU A 84 -7.79 -5.61 -6.61
N TYR A 85 -8.36 -5.32 -7.78
CA TYR A 85 -8.47 -3.96 -8.32
C TYR A 85 -9.41 -3.05 -7.52
N HIS A 86 -10.26 -3.62 -6.65
CA HIS A 86 -11.20 -2.89 -5.82
C HIS A 86 -10.63 -2.39 -4.49
N LEU A 87 -9.35 -2.67 -4.20
CA LEU A 87 -8.71 -2.21 -2.97
C LEU A 87 -8.73 -0.68 -2.84
N ARG A 88 -9.27 -0.21 -1.72
CA ARG A 88 -9.33 1.19 -1.29
C ARG A 88 -8.44 1.44 -0.08
N PHE A 89 -8.30 0.45 0.79
CA PHE A 89 -7.46 0.50 1.97
C PHE A 89 -6.48 -0.68 1.96
N LEU A 90 -5.18 -0.36 2.00
CA LEU A 90 -4.13 -1.36 2.11
C LEU A 90 -3.15 -0.97 3.21
N SER A 91 -2.97 -1.86 4.17
CA SER A 91 -1.87 -1.80 5.14
C SER A 91 -1.00 -3.04 5.01
N VAL A 92 0.29 -2.84 4.77
CA VAL A 92 1.33 -3.89 4.78
C VAL A 92 2.54 -3.34 5.51
N SER A 93 2.57 -3.45 6.83
CA SER A 93 3.61 -2.87 7.69
C SER A 93 4.48 -3.93 8.36
N ASP A 94 5.69 -3.54 8.77
CA ASP A 94 6.63 -4.40 9.51
C ASP A 94 7.01 -5.68 8.74
N MET A 95 7.13 -5.52 7.42
CA MET A 95 7.48 -6.58 6.47
C MET A 95 8.87 -6.32 5.86
N ALA A 96 9.23 -7.09 4.83
CA ALA A 96 10.50 -6.96 4.12
C ALA A 96 10.32 -6.45 2.68
N LEU A 97 9.27 -5.67 2.41
CA LEU A 97 8.97 -5.16 1.07
C LEU A 97 10.09 -4.25 0.56
N SER A 98 10.51 -4.44 -0.69
CA SER A 98 11.53 -3.64 -1.36
C SER A 98 10.95 -2.61 -2.35
N GLY A 99 9.70 -2.79 -2.77
CA GLY A 99 9.02 -1.98 -3.78
C GLY A 99 7.52 -2.24 -3.81
N VAL A 100 6.82 -1.52 -4.69
CA VAL A 100 5.35 -1.53 -4.81
C VAL A 100 4.86 -1.57 -6.27
N THR A 101 5.68 -2.08 -7.18
CA THR A 101 5.42 -2.06 -8.64
C THR A 101 4.12 -2.75 -9.05
N GLU A 102 3.67 -3.70 -8.25
CA GLU A 102 2.47 -4.51 -8.45
C GLU A 102 1.18 -3.71 -8.21
N LEU A 103 1.28 -2.51 -7.63
CA LEU A 103 0.14 -1.61 -7.38
C LEU A 103 -0.33 -0.82 -8.60
N VAL A 104 0.29 -1.01 -9.77
CA VAL A 104 0.06 -0.20 -11.00
C VAL A 104 -1.39 -0.16 -11.47
N ARG A 105 -2.21 -1.15 -11.09
CA ARG A 105 -3.63 -1.23 -11.48
C ARG A 105 -4.60 -0.90 -10.35
N HIS A 106 -4.11 -0.55 -9.15
CA HIS A 106 -4.94 -0.29 -7.97
C HIS A 106 -5.37 1.18 -7.90
N THR A 107 -6.08 1.63 -8.93
CA THR A 107 -6.48 3.03 -9.12
C THR A 107 -7.52 3.54 -8.11
N GLU A 108 -8.17 2.62 -7.40
CA GLU A 108 -9.18 2.89 -6.37
C GLU A 108 -8.58 3.11 -4.97
N LEU A 109 -7.27 2.93 -4.78
CA LEU A 109 -6.61 3.11 -3.49
C LEU A 109 -6.80 4.53 -2.96
N ARG A 110 -7.24 4.61 -1.69
CA ARG A 110 -7.43 5.86 -0.93
C ARG A 110 -6.48 5.96 0.25
N HIS A 111 -6.18 4.83 0.88
CA HIS A 111 -5.26 4.78 2.01
C HIS A 111 -4.24 3.66 1.85
N LEU A 112 -2.97 4.02 1.94
CA LEU A 112 -1.84 3.12 1.75
C LEU A 112 -0.85 3.26 2.92
N PHE A 113 -0.71 2.20 3.70
CA PHE A 113 0.18 2.14 4.86
C PHE A 113 1.25 1.07 4.61
N LEU A 114 2.51 1.52 4.52
CA LEU A 114 3.67 0.72 4.15
C LEU A 114 4.87 1.01 5.06
N HIS A 115 4.61 1.49 6.28
CA HIS A 115 5.64 1.84 7.24
C HIS A 115 6.41 0.62 7.73
N ASN A 116 7.65 0.84 8.21
CA ASN A 116 8.54 -0.20 8.70
C ASN A 116 8.80 -1.31 7.65
N ASN A 117 9.23 -0.91 6.45
CA ASN A 117 9.61 -1.81 5.37
C ASN A 117 11.03 -1.48 4.88
N ARG A 118 11.41 -1.97 3.69
CA ARG A 118 12.70 -1.70 3.04
C ARG A 118 12.51 -1.07 1.66
N ILE A 119 11.40 -0.35 1.47
CA ILE A 119 10.98 0.16 0.16
C ILE A 119 11.96 1.25 -0.29
N THR A 120 12.50 1.10 -1.49
CA THR A 120 13.44 2.06 -2.10
C THR A 120 12.78 2.95 -3.15
N SER A 121 11.63 2.53 -3.68
CA SER A 121 10.87 3.28 -4.68
C SER A 121 9.37 3.06 -4.54
N LEU A 122 8.60 4.13 -4.74
CA LEU A 122 7.14 4.10 -4.82
C LEU A 122 6.62 3.85 -6.25
N LYS A 123 7.49 3.52 -7.22
CA LYS A 123 7.06 3.18 -8.58
C LYS A 123 6.00 2.06 -8.52
N GLY A 124 4.86 2.30 -9.14
CA GLY A 124 3.66 1.46 -9.08
C GLY A 124 2.44 2.22 -8.55
N ILE A 125 2.58 3.30 -7.78
CA ILE A 125 1.43 4.02 -7.21
C ILE A 125 0.92 5.19 -8.06
N GLU A 126 1.57 5.51 -9.19
CA GLU A 126 1.30 6.71 -9.98
C GLU A 126 -0.16 6.77 -10.48
N GLY A 127 -0.80 5.62 -10.69
CA GLY A 127 -2.19 5.50 -11.10
C GLY A 127 -3.23 5.64 -9.99
N ALA A 128 -2.82 5.63 -8.71
CA ALA A 128 -3.71 5.72 -7.55
C ALA A 128 -4.16 7.17 -7.29
N THR A 129 -4.73 7.85 -8.28
CA THR A 129 -5.09 9.28 -8.23
C THR A 129 -6.16 9.62 -7.19
N HIS A 130 -6.83 8.60 -6.62
CA HIS A 130 -7.74 8.70 -5.49
C HIS A 130 -7.06 8.67 -4.11
N LEU A 131 -5.73 8.53 -4.05
CA LEU A 131 -4.99 8.37 -2.79
C LEU A 131 -5.07 9.64 -1.94
N GLU A 132 -5.54 9.48 -0.71
CA GLU A 132 -5.76 10.54 0.29
C GLU A 132 -4.73 10.45 1.44
N SER A 133 -4.28 9.24 1.77
CA SER A 133 -3.33 8.99 2.87
C SER A 133 -2.23 8.03 2.46
N LEU A 134 -0.97 8.45 2.63
CA LEU A 134 0.21 7.65 2.37
C LEU A 134 1.16 7.66 3.57
N PHE A 135 1.41 6.48 4.14
CA PHE A 135 2.32 6.28 5.27
C PHE A 135 3.47 5.38 4.84
N VAL A 136 4.67 5.94 4.73
CA VAL A 136 5.88 5.27 4.25
C VAL A 136 7.07 5.57 5.17
N GLN A 137 6.82 5.95 6.41
CA GLN A 137 7.89 6.18 7.39
C GLN A 137 8.71 4.91 7.66
N HIS A 138 9.98 5.08 8.05
CA HIS A 138 10.91 3.96 8.27
C HIS A 138 11.03 3.04 7.03
N ASN A 139 11.42 3.65 5.92
CA ASN A 139 11.75 2.98 4.66
C ASN A 139 13.11 3.50 4.15
N ARG A 140 13.44 3.24 2.89
CA ARG A 140 14.71 3.61 2.24
C ARG A 140 14.49 4.47 1.00
N LEU A 141 13.40 5.24 0.97
CA LEU A 141 13.05 6.09 -0.16
C LEU A 141 14.07 7.20 -0.33
N THR A 142 14.46 7.46 -1.58
CA THR A 142 15.35 8.59 -1.94
C THR A 142 14.64 9.71 -2.69
N SER A 143 13.43 9.44 -3.17
CA SER A 143 12.62 10.38 -3.96
C SER A 143 11.13 10.16 -3.73
N LEU A 144 10.36 11.23 -3.90
CA LEU A 144 8.90 11.22 -3.93
C LEU A 144 8.33 11.39 -5.34
N ALA A 145 9.14 11.29 -6.40
CA ALA A 145 8.69 11.53 -7.78
C ALA A 145 7.40 10.79 -8.19
N PRO A 146 7.17 9.52 -7.77
CA PRO A 146 5.92 8.80 -8.10
C PRO A 146 4.63 9.43 -7.53
N VAL A 147 4.72 10.35 -6.57
CA VAL A 147 3.53 11.04 -6.02
C VAL A 147 3.08 12.24 -6.85
N ALA A 148 3.77 12.58 -7.94
CA ALA A 148 3.54 13.82 -8.71
C ALA A 148 2.10 14.09 -9.16
N GLY A 149 1.36 13.02 -9.49
CA GLY A 149 -0.04 13.10 -9.90
C GLY A 149 -1.06 12.91 -8.76
N LEU A 150 -0.61 12.64 -7.54
CA LEU A 150 -1.47 12.25 -6.40
C LEU A 150 -1.96 13.48 -5.63
N THR A 151 -2.56 14.44 -6.36
CA THR A 151 -2.97 15.74 -5.84
C THR A 151 -4.12 15.68 -4.83
N ARG A 152 -4.74 14.51 -4.65
CA ARG A 152 -5.76 14.26 -3.62
C ARG A 152 -5.18 13.96 -2.24
N LEU A 153 -3.85 13.77 -2.11
CA LEU A 153 -3.20 13.50 -0.83
C LEU A 153 -3.49 14.60 0.19
N HIS A 154 -4.08 14.22 1.32
CA HIS A 154 -4.24 15.06 2.50
C HIS A 154 -3.12 14.82 3.51
N THR A 155 -2.62 13.58 3.54
CA THR A 155 -1.67 13.10 4.52
C THR A 155 -0.55 12.31 3.86
N LEU A 156 0.69 12.72 4.11
CA LEU A 156 1.90 12.02 3.69
C LEU A 156 2.91 12.00 4.84
N TYR A 157 3.16 10.81 5.38
CA TYR A 157 4.22 10.54 6.35
C TYR A 157 5.36 9.80 5.66
N ALA A 158 6.51 10.46 5.53
CA ALA A 158 7.73 9.92 4.93
C ALA A 158 8.96 10.16 5.81
N THR A 159 8.77 10.30 7.12
CA THR A 159 9.87 10.45 8.11
C THR A 159 10.75 9.20 8.14
N HIS A 160 12.00 9.35 8.58
CA HIS A 160 12.98 8.26 8.64
C HIS A 160 13.14 7.53 7.30
N ASN A 161 13.42 8.29 6.24
CA ASN A 161 13.80 7.79 4.92
C ASN A 161 15.19 8.38 4.54
N HIS A 162 15.57 8.25 3.27
CA HIS A 162 16.81 8.79 2.71
C HIS A 162 16.54 9.79 1.59
N LEU A 163 15.45 10.57 1.69
CA LEU A 163 15.05 11.52 0.66
C LEU A 163 16.17 12.52 0.41
N THR A 164 16.52 12.73 -0.86
CA THR A 164 17.52 13.73 -1.29
C THR A 164 16.87 14.90 -2.03
N SER A 165 15.60 14.78 -2.37
CA SER A 165 14.80 15.79 -3.05
C SER A 165 13.32 15.63 -2.72
N LEU A 166 12.57 16.72 -2.79
CA LEU A 166 11.10 16.73 -2.73
C LEU A 166 10.46 16.79 -4.13
N ALA A 167 11.24 16.52 -5.19
CA ALA A 167 10.70 16.34 -6.54
C ALA A 167 9.56 15.31 -6.52
N GLY A 168 8.46 15.66 -7.17
CA GLY A 168 7.17 14.97 -7.04
C GLY A 168 6.14 15.81 -6.29
N LEU A 169 6.54 16.67 -5.36
CA LEU A 169 5.61 17.61 -4.74
C LEU A 169 5.55 18.89 -5.58
N THR A 170 4.33 19.29 -5.92
CA THR A 170 4.03 20.41 -6.82
C THR A 170 2.94 21.30 -6.23
N GLU A 171 2.70 22.47 -6.82
CA GLU A 171 1.58 23.35 -6.45
C GLU A 171 0.22 22.64 -6.48
N GLY A 172 0.05 21.62 -7.32
CA GLY A 172 -1.18 20.82 -7.36
C GLY A 172 -1.49 20.09 -6.03
N HIS A 173 -0.53 19.95 -5.13
CA HIS A 173 -0.73 19.37 -3.80
C HIS A 173 -1.09 20.42 -2.74
N ALA A 174 -0.84 21.71 -3.00
CA ALA A 174 -0.94 22.79 -2.02
C ALA A 174 -2.33 22.93 -1.39
N ASP A 175 -3.38 22.68 -2.18
CA ASP A 175 -4.76 22.83 -1.74
C ASP A 175 -5.22 21.72 -0.79
N ARG A 176 -4.58 20.54 -0.82
CA ARG A 176 -5.07 19.36 -0.10
C ARG A 176 -4.10 18.83 0.93
N LEU A 177 -2.79 18.91 0.69
CA LEU A 177 -1.80 18.32 1.57
C LEU A 177 -1.69 19.16 2.85
N ARG A 178 -2.22 18.63 3.97
CA ARG A 178 -2.27 19.31 5.27
C ARG A 178 -1.33 18.69 6.30
N HIS A 179 -1.14 17.38 6.22
CA HIS A 179 -0.30 16.60 7.12
C HIS A 179 0.89 16.04 6.36
N PHE A 180 1.92 16.87 6.19
CA PHE A 180 3.14 16.50 5.47
C PHE A 180 4.31 16.38 6.45
N HIS A 181 4.59 15.15 6.89
CA HIS A 181 5.64 14.84 7.85
C HIS A 181 6.80 14.14 7.14
N ILE A 182 7.93 14.84 7.03
CA ILE A 182 9.09 14.38 6.27
C ILE A 182 10.40 14.50 7.03
N LEU A 183 10.39 15.05 8.25
CA LEU A 183 11.59 15.10 9.08
C LEU A 183 11.53 14.04 10.18
N PRO A 184 12.62 13.30 10.44
CA PRO A 184 13.94 13.44 9.81
C PRO A 184 14.05 12.75 8.43
N ASN A 185 14.86 13.33 7.55
CA ASN A 185 15.44 12.72 6.35
C ASN A 185 16.84 13.33 6.19
N ASP A 186 17.86 12.65 6.70
CA ASP A 186 19.18 13.27 6.95
C ASP A 186 19.91 13.73 5.67
N HIS A 187 19.58 13.12 4.53
CA HIS A 187 20.13 13.48 3.24
C HIS A 187 19.32 14.56 2.50
N LEU A 188 18.21 15.04 3.08
CA LEU A 188 17.34 16.01 2.44
C LEU A 188 17.92 17.42 2.62
N PRO A 189 18.34 18.10 1.54
CA PRO A 189 18.90 19.43 1.66
C PRO A 189 17.85 20.44 2.15
N HIS A 190 18.20 21.30 3.11
CA HIS A 190 17.29 22.36 3.59
C HIS A 190 16.77 23.26 2.46
N ARG A 191 17.55 23.45 1.37
CA ARG A 191 17.11 24.21 0.19
C ARG A 191 15.86 23.62 -0.48
N GLU A 192 15.67 22.30 -0.45
CA GLU A 192 14.48 21.64 -1.02
C GLU A 192 13.24 21.95 -0.18
N ILE A 193 13.40 21.96 1.15
CA ILE A 193 12.35 22.33 2.10
C ILE A 193 11.92 23.79 1.89
N ILE A 194 12.89 24.71 1.86
CA ILE A 194 12.63 26.15 1.64
C ILE A 194 11.96 26.38 0.29
N ARG A 195 12.47 25.72 -0.77
CA ARG A 195 11.88 25.81 -2.12
C ARG A 195 10.44 25.37 -2.13
N LEU A 196 10.12 24.22 -1.54
CA LEU A 196 8.75 23.71 -1.52
C LEU A 196 7.82 24.59 -0.70
N GLN A 197 8.26 25.06 0.47
CA GLN A 197 7.49 25.94 1.34
C GLN A 197 7.21 27.29 0.67
N ASN A 198 8.20 27.92 0.05
CA ASN A 198 8.03 29.23 -0.57
C ASN A 198 7.33 29.15 -1.93
N GLY A 199 7.56 28.09 -2.70
CA GLY A 199 7.00 27.92 -4.04
C GLY A 199 5.57 27.38 -4.03
N ALA A 200 5.32 26.32 -3.26
CA ALA A 200 4.02 25.64 -3.24
C ALA A 200 3.21 25.92 -1.96
N GLY A 201 3.76 26.62 -0.96
CA GLY A 201 3.05 26.86 0.31
C GLY A 201 2.87 25.60 1.18
N ILE A 202 3.55 24.50 0.86
CA ILE A 202 3.41 23.23 1.56
C ILE A 202 4.38 23.19 2.74
N LEU A 203 3.84 23.15 3.95
CA LEU A 203 4.63 23.11 5.19
C LEU A 203 5.19 21.72 5.46
N CYS A 204 6.52 21.61 5.55
CA CYS A 204 7.21 20.38 5.93
C CYS A 204 7.26 20.28 7.47
N ARG A 205 6.81 19.14 8.03
CA ARG A 205 6.74 18.92 9.48
C ARG A 205 7.67 17.80 9.95
N THR A 206 8.03 17.84 11.22
CA THR A 206 8.61 16.72 11.98
C THR A 206 7.51 15.74 12.38
N GLY A 207 7.79 14.44 12.30
CA GLY A 207 6.88 13.38 12.77
C GLY A 207 7.16 12.94 14.20
#